data_AF-A0A6N2TXB7-F1
#
_entry.id   AF-A0A6N2TXB7-F1
#
_cell.length_a   1.000
_cell.length_b   1.000
_cell.length_c   1.000
_cell.angle_alpha   90.00
_cell.angle_beta   90.00
_cell.angle_gamma   90.00
#
_symmetry.space_group_name_H-M   'P 1'
#
loop_
_entity.id
_entity.type
_entity.pdbx_description
1 polymer ?
#
loop_
_entity_poly.entity_id
_entity_poly.type
_entity_poly.pdbx_seq_one_letter_code
_entity_poly.pdbx_strand_id
1 'polypeptide(L)' 'MSYNVVTTEGIRTFENIDDAGDYAQAMSLRTGEPAKVFHAKTGLVAFTVRPTTKDTK' A
#
# COMPACT_ATOMS: atom_id res chain seq x y z
N MET A 1 10.43 -12.26 1.83
CA MET A 1 10.82 -11.40 0.68
C MET A 1 10.18 -10.05 0.97
N SER A 2 10.92 -8.97 1.17
CA SER A 2 10.37 -7.75 1.79
C SER A 2 9.71 -6.77 0.81
N TYR A 3 8.76 -5.99 1.33
CA TYR A 3 7.93 -5.02 0.64
C TYR A 3 7.90 -3.69 1.40
N ASN A 4 7.95 -2.57 0.69
CA ASN A 4 7.82 -1.23 1.25
C ASN A 4 6.45 -0.66 0.84
N VAL A 5 5.64 -0.31 1.81
CA VAL A 5 4.41 0.44 1.59
C VAL A 5 4.71 1.91 1.74
N VAL A 6 4.57 2.66 0.66
CA VAL A 6 4.71 4.12 0.62
C VAL A 6 3.32 4.73 0.68
N THR A 7 3.08 5.48 1.75
CA THR A 7 1.85 6.25 1.97
C THR A 7 2.21 7.70 2.26
N THR A 8 1.18 8.54 2.41
CA THR A 8 1.36 9.94 2.82
C THR A 8 1.87 10.08 4.26
N GLU A 9 1.68 9.08 5.13
CA GLU A 9 2.22 9.07 6.50
C GLU A 9 3.69 8.60 6.54
N GLY A 10 4.20 7.93 5.50
CA GLY A 10 5.59 7.50 5.41
C GLY A 10 5.79 6.16 4.68
N ILE A 11 7.00 5.62 4.82
CA ILE A 11 7.38 4.32 4.24
C ILE A 11 7.43 3.28 5.36
N ARG A 12 6.70 2.19 5.21
CA ARG A 12 6.71 1.07 6.15
C ARG A 12 7.13 -0.22 5.45
N THR A 13 8.11 -0.92 6.01
CA THR A 13 8.62 -2.17 5.44
C THR A 13 7.95 -3.38 6.09
N PHE A 14 7.57 -4.36 5.27
CA PHE A 14 6.94 -5.61 5.65
C PHE A 14 7.69 -6.78 5.03
N GLU A 15 7.71 -7.93 5.70
CA GLU A 15 8.37 -9.14 5.19
C GLU A 15 7.45 -10.01 4.32
N ASN A 16 6.13 -9.75 4.38
CA ASN A 16 5.10 -10.43 3.62
C ASN A 16 4.26 -9.46 2.78
N ILE A 17 3.82 -9.92 1.60
CA ILE A 17 2.99 -9.16 0.67
C ILE A 17 1.57 -9.00 1.19
N ASP A 18 1.06 -9.99 1.92
CA ASP A 18 -0.28 -9.95 2.51
C ASP A 18 -0.38 -8.81 3.55
N ASP A 19 0.58 -8.74 4.48
CA ASP A 19 0.65 -7.67 5.49
C ASP A 19 0.88 -6.29 4.86
N ALA A 20 1.74 -6.22 3.84
CA ALA A 20 1.96 -4.99 3.08
C ALA A 20 0.68 -4.53 2.37
N GLY A 21 -0.09 -5.47 1.82
CA GLY A 21 -1.35 -5.22 1.13
C GLY A 21 -2.43 -4.75 2.09
N ASP A 22 -2.61 -5.42 3.23
CA ASP A 22 -3.60 -5.07 4.24
C ASP A 22 -3.31 -3.67 4.82
N TYR A 23 -2.05 -3.38 5.15
CA TYR A 23 -1.65 -2.05 5.60
C TYR A 23 -1.84 -0.99 4.51
N ALA A 24 -1.43 -1.25 3.27
CA ALA A 24 -1.64 -0.33 2.15
C ALA A 24 -3.14 -0.04 1.95
N GLN A 25 -4.00 -1.04 2.08
CA GLN A 25 -5.44 -0.89 1.98
C GLN A 25 -6.04 -0.10 3.13
N ALA A 26 -5.68 -0.42 4.37
CA ALA A 26 -6.12 0.32 5.56
C ALA A 26 -5.71 1.80 5.46
N MET A 27 -4.47 2.05 5.02
CA MET A 27 -3.95 3.40 4.79
C MET A 27 -4.68 4.12 3.68
N SER A 28 -4.96 3.44 2.57
CA SER A 28 -5.68 4.02 1.44
C SER A 28 -7.12 4.38 1.79
N LEU A 29 -7.79 3.54 2.59
CA LEU A 29 -9.13 3.80 3.12
C LEU A 29 -9.13 4.94 4.15
N ARG A 30 -8.12 5.00 5.01
CA ARG A 30 -8.02 6.01 6.07
C ARG A 30 -7.70 7.40 5.54
N THR A 31 -6.81 7.48 4.56
CA THR A 31 -6.34 8.76 3.99
C THR A 31 -7.14 9.20 2.76
N GLY A 32 -7.87 8.28 2.13
CA GLY A 32 -8.51 8.53 0.84
C GLY A 32 -7.50 8.64 -0.32
N GLU A 33 -6.22 8.34 -0.08
CA GLU A 33 -5.15 8.42 -1.04
C GLU A 33 -4.67 7.04 -1.47
N PRO A 34 -4.15 6.85 -2.69
CA PRO A 34 -3.62 5.58 -3.13
C PRO A 34 -2.32 5.21 -2.40
N ALA A 35 -2.26 4.00 -1.83
CA ALA A 35 -1.05 3.45 -1.22
C ALA A 35 -0.27 2.61 -2.23
N LYS A 36 1.03 2.84 -2.34
CA LYS A 36 1.90 2.13 -3.29
C LYS A 36 2.76 1.12 -2.55
N VAL A 37 2.73 -0.14 -2.99
CA VAL A 37 3.57 -1.21 -2.45
C VAL A 37 4.70 -1.48 -3.43
N PHE A 38 5.93 -1.48 -2.92
CA PHE A 38 7.16 -1.70 -3.67
C PHE A 38 7.86 -2.94 -3.16
N HIS A 39 8.56 -3.67 -4.02
CA HIS A 39 9.51 -4.68 -3.61
C HIS A 39 10.72 -4.01 -2.96
N ALA A 40 11.04 -4.35 -1.72
CA ALA A 40 12.17 -3.75 -1.01
C ALA A 40 13.53 -4.11 -1.63
N LYS A 41 13.62 -5.27 -2.30
CA LYS A 41 14.85 -5.75 -2.94
C LYS A 41 15.14 -5.08 -4.28
N THR A 42 14.10 -4.79 -5.08
CA THR A 42 14.25 -4.29 -6.46
C THR A 42 13.82 -2.83 -6.60
N GLY A 43 13.12 -2.27 -5.61
CA GLY A 43 12.52 -0.93 -5.68
C GLY A 43 11.38 -0.82 -6.69
N LEU A 44 10.94 -1.93 -7.30
CA LEU A 44 9.84 -1.93 -8.27
C LEU A 44 8.49 -1.93 -7.57
N VAL A 45 7.50 -1.25 -8.16
CA VAL A 45 6.12 -1.30 -7.70
C VAL A 45 5.62 -2.74 -7.83
N ALA A 46 5.23 -3.35 -6.72
CA ALA A 46 4.54 -4.62 -6.70
C ALA A 46 3.07 -4.41 -7.12
N PHE A 47 2.37 -3.50 -6.44
CA PHE A 47 1.00 -3.11 -6.77
C PHE A 47 0.66 -1.77 -6.12
N THR A 48 -0.43 -1.15 -6.58
CA THR A 48 -0.97 0.09 -6.01
C THR A 48 -2.38 -0.16 -5.53
N VAL A 49 -2.62 0.07 -4.24
CA VAL A 49 -3.96 0.04 -3.67
C VAL A 49 -4.58 1.41 -3.88
N ARG A 50 -5.71 1.44 -4.58
CA ARG A 50 -6.50 2.66 -4.72
C ARG A 50 -7.62 2.64 -3.68
N PRO A 51 -8.00 3.79 -3.12
CA PRO A 51 -9.19 3.84 -2.31
C PRO A 51 -10.34 3.54 -3.24
N THR A 52 -11.01 2.41 -3.04
CA THR A 52 -12.34 2.24 -3.58
C THR A 52 -13.23 3.13 -2.74
N THR A 53 -13.32 4.42 -3.08
CA THR A 53 -14.57 5.12 -2.81
C THR A 53 -15.63 4.26 -3.48
N LYS A 54 -16.46 3.59 -2.67
CA LYS A 54 -17.78 3.26 -3.16
C LYS A 54 -18.35 4.59 -3.61
N ASP A 55 -18.29 4.85 -4.91
CA ASP A 55 -19.24 5.70 -5.59
C ASP A 55 -20.60 5.05 -5.28
N THR A 56 -21.15 5.41 -4.12
CA THR A 56 -22.51 5.06 -3.76
C THR A 56 -23.34 6.03 -4.57
N LYS A 57 -23.60 5.64 -5.82
CA LYS A 57 -24.64 6.22 -6.66
C LYS A 57 -25.99 6.08 -5.98
#